data_AF-A0A133RUL5-F1
#
_entry.id   AF-A0A133RUL5-F1
#
_cell.length_a   1.000
_cell.length_b   1.000
_cell.length_c   1.000
_cell.angle_alpha   90.00
_cell.angle_beta   90.00
_cell.angle_gamma   90.00
#
_symmetry.space_group_name_H-M   'P 1'
#
loop_
_entity.id
_entity.type
_entity.pdbx_description
1 polymer ?
#
loop_
_entity_poly.entity_id
_entity_poly.type
_entity_poly.pdbx_seq_one_letter_code
_entity_poly.pdbx_strand_id
1 'polypeptide(L)'
;MWHNLLMACSIDFRKKVLAYCDRTGSITEASQVFQISRNTIYGSLKLKEKTGDLNHQVKGTKPRKLDRDRLKNYLTDNPDAYLTEIASEFG
;
A
#
# COMPACT_ATOMS: atom_id res chain seq x y z
N MET A 1 6.64 -11.60 17.58
CA MET A 1 5.62 -10.93 16.73
C MET A 1 6.23 -10.65 15.38
N TRP A 2 5.90 -11.44 14.36
CA TRP A 2 6.43 -11.32 13.00
C TRP A 2 5.55 -10.38 12.19
N HIS A 3 5.64 -9.08 12.47
CA HIS A 3 4.91 -8.07 11.73
C HIS A 3 5.85 -7.33 10.78
N ASN A 4 5.77 -7.72 9.50
CA ASN A 4 5.48 -6.78 8.43
C ASN A 4 6.50 -5.64 8.21
N LEU A 5 7.81 -5.91 8.35
CA LEU A 5 8.84 -5.10 7.72
C LEU A 5 8.94 -5.49 6.24
N LEU A 6 7.93 -5.06 5.49
CA LEU A 6 8.09 -4.74 4.08
C LEU A 6 9.19 -3.69 4.00
N MET A 7 10.45 -4.15 3.96
CA MET A 7 11.49 -3.38 3.29
C MET A 7 10.90 -3.11 1.92
N ALA A 8 10.49 -1.86 1.69
CA ALA A 8 10.07 -1.41 0.39
C ALA A 8 11.31 -1.44 -0.49
N CYS A 9 11.70 -2.64 -0.95
CA CYS A 9 12.49 -2.76 -2.16
C CYS A 9 11.78 -1.88 -3.17
N SER A 10 12.50 -0.88 -3.68
CA SER A 10 11.97 0.03 -4.68
C SER A 10 11.35 -0.79 -5.81
N ILE A 11 10.34 -0.23 -6.45
CA ILE A 11 9.64 -0.90 -7.57
C ILE A 11 10.67 -1.34 -8.63
N ASP A 12 11.69 -0.52 -8.88
CA ASP A 12 12.80 -0.82 -9.79
C ASP A 12 13.61 -2.03 -9.35
N PHE A 13 13.89 -2.17 -8.05
CA PHE A 13 14.57 -3.35 -7.53
C PHE A 13 13.73 -4.62 -7.75
N ARG A 14 12.43 -4.58 -7.46
CA ARG A 14 11.53 -5.72 -7.72
C ARG A 14 11.48 -6.07 -9.20
N LYS A 15 11.38 -5.07 -10.08
CA LYS A 15 11.43 -5.27 -11.53
C LYS A 15 12.72 -5.96 -11.96
N LYS A 16 13.87 -5.53 -11.44
CA LYS A 16 15.18 -6.14 -11.74
C LYS A 16 15.28 -7.59 -11.28
N VAL A 17 14.82 -7.88 -10.06
CA VAL A 17 14.82 -9.25 -9.51
C VAL A 17 13.92 -10.16 -10.34
N LEU A 18 12.71 -9.70 -10.69
CA LEU A 18 11.78 -10.49 -11.50
C LEU A 18 12.30 -10.72 -12.92
N ALA A 19 12.88 -9.70 -13.57
CA ALA A 19 13.52 -9.87 -14.87
C ALA A 19 14.69 -10.86 -14.84
N TYR A 20 15.44 -10.91 -13.73
CA TYR A 20 16.47 -11.93 -13.54
C TYR A 20 15.86 -13.32 -13.43
N CYS A 21 14.81 -13.49 -12.62
CA CYS A 21 14.08 -14.76 -12.50
C CYS A 21 13.53 -15.23 -13.86
N ASP A 22 12.97 -14.33 -14.67
CA ASP A 22 12.43 -14.64 -16.00
C ASP A 22 13.55 -15.12 -16.96
N ARG A 23 14.78 -14.60 -16.79
CA ARG A 23 15.94 -14.98 -17.60
C ARG A 23 16.58 -16.30 -17.18
N THR A 24 16.74 -16.56 -15.87
CA THR A 24 17.43 -17.75 -15.37
C THR A 24 16.48 -18.91 -15.04
N GLY A 25 15.18 -18.63 -14.88
CA GLY A 25 14.19 -19.61 -14.42
C GLY A 25 14.35 -20.02 -12.95
N SER A 26 15.23 -19.35 -12.18
CA SER A 26 15.61 -19.77 -10.83
C SER A 26 15.42 -18.68 -9.78
N ILE A 27 14.40 -18.85 -8.94
CA ILE A 27 14.13 -17.99 -7.78
C ILE A 27 15.20 -18.19 -6.69
N THR A 28 15.73 -19.41 -6.54
CA THR A 28 16.78 -19.71 -5.56
C THR A 28 18.07 -18.97 -5.88
N GLU A 29 18.45 -18.94 -7.16
CA GLU A 29 19.61 -18.21 -7.62
C GLU A 29 19.40 -16.69 -7.47
N ALA A 30 18.24 -16.17 -7.87
CA ALA A 30 17.89 -14.76 -7.66
C ALA A 30 17.94 -14.36 -6.18
N SER A 31 17.49 -15.24 -5.28
CA SER A 31 17.57 -15.00 -3.83
C SER A 31 19.01 -14.83 -3.35
N GLN A 32 19.95 -15.65 -3.84
CA GLN A 32 21.37 -15.57 -3.50
C GLN A 32 22.04 -14.34 -4.10
N VAL A 33 21.78 -14.05 -5.38
CA VAL A 33 22.39 -12.92 -6.11
C VAL A 33 21.94 -11.57 -5.54
N PHE A 34 20.64 -11.43 -5.28
CA PHE A 34 20.05 -10.18 -4.81
C PHE A 34 19.92 -10.09 -3.28
N GLN A 35 20.37 -11.13 -2.55
CA GLN A 35 20.31 -11.21 -1.09
C GLN A 35 18.92 -10.89 -0.53
N ILE A 36 17.89 -11.38 -1.23
CA ILE A 36 16.48 -11.20 -0.86
C ILE A 36 15.86 -12.55 -0.56
N SER A 37 14.95 -12.62 0.42
CA SER A 37 14.29 -13.88 0.73
C SER A 37 13.44 -14.38 -0.46
N ARG A 38 13.45 -15.69 -0.70
CA ARG A 38 12.57 -16.33 -1.70
C ARG A 38 11.10 -15.96 -1.48
N ASN A 39 10.66 -15.86 -0.22
CA ASN A 39 9.29 -15.46 0.14
C ASN A 39 8.92 -14.07 -0.40
N THR A 40 9.86 -13.12 -0.39
CA THR A 40 9.64 -11.77 -0.94
C THR A 40 9.50 -11.81 -2.47
N ILE A 41 10.26 -12.68 -3.14
CA ILE A 41 10.17 -12.88 -4.59
C ILE A 41 8.80 -13.48 -4.94
N TYR A 42 8.37 -14.54 -4.25
CA TYR A 42 7.04 -15.13 -4.42
C TYR A 42 5.91 -14.13 -4.14
N GLY A 43 6.06 -13.30 -3.10
CA GLY A 43 5.10 -12.24 -2.80
C GLY A 43 4.99 -11.22 -3.94
N SER A 44 6.11 -10.88 -4.58
CA SER A 44 6.14 -9.94 -5.72
C SER A 44 5.52 -10.56 -6.98
N LEU A 45 5.80 -11.84 -7.27
CA LEU A 45 5.15 -12.58 -8.36
C LEU A 45 3.64 -12.63 -8.19
N LYS A 46 3.18 -13.03 -7.00
CA LYS A 46 1.75 -13.11 -6.66
C LYS A 46 1.06 -11.74 -6.77
N LEU A 47 1.76 -10.65 -6.44
CA LEU A 47 1.23 -9.30 -6.58
C LEU A 47 1.07 -8.91 -8.06
N LYS A 48 2.08 -9.20 -8.89
CA LYS A 48 2.08 -8.98 -10.35
C LYS A 48 0.97 -9.79 -11.03
N GLU A 49 0.78 -11.05 -10.65
CA GLU A 49 -0.30 -11.90 -11.20
C GLU A 49 -1.69 -11.38 -10.84
N LYS A 50 -1.88 -10.86 -9.63
CA LYS A 50 -3.19 -10.39 -9.16
C LYS A 50 -3.56 -9.01 -9.67
N THR A 51 -2.60 -8.09 -9.74
CA THR A 51 -2.86 -6.66 -9.98
C THR A 51 -2.35 -6.21 -11.36
N GLY A 52 -1.54 -7.02 -12.04
CA GLY A 52 -0.80 -6.62 -13.24
C GLY A 52 0.38 -5.69 -12.96
N ASP A 53 0.58 -5.30 -11.70
CA ASP A 53 1.48 -4.22 -11.31
C ASP A 53 2.19 -4.50 -9.97
N LEU A 54 3.35 -3.87 -9.79
CA LEU A 54 4.25 -4.06 -8.64
C LEU A 54 4.19 -2.91 -7.63
N ASN A 55 3.33 -1.91 -7.84
CA ASN A 55 3.18 -0.79 -6.92
C ASN A 55 2.68 -1.28 -5.57
N HIS A 56 3.09 -0.55 -4.54
CA HIS A 56 2.54 -0.74 -3.22
C HIS A 56 1.03 -0.48 -3.28
N GLN A 57 0.22 -1.50 -2.98
CA GLN A 57 -1.20 -1.28 -2.77
C GLN A 57 -1.34 -0.34 -1.58
N VAL A 58 -1.71 0.91 -1.86
CA VAL A 58 -2.13 1.85 -0.83
C VAL A 58 -3.37 1.23 -0.20
N LYS A 59 -3.20 0.59 0.96
CA LYS A 59 -4.34 0.13 1.74
C LYS A 59 -5.17 1.37 2.05
N GLY A 60 -6.41 1.39 1.54
CA GLY A 60 -7.36 2.43 1.87
C GLY A 60 -7.41 2.63 3.39
N THR A 61 -7.54 3.87 3.82
CA THR A 61 -7.73 4.16 5.24
C THR A 61 -9.03 3.48 5.69
N LYS A 62 -9.05 2.91 6.90
CA LYS A 62 -10.29 2.33 7.44
C LYS A 62 -11.40 3.40 7.38
N PRO A 63 -12.63 3.03 6.98
CA PRO A 63 -13.75 3.95 7.04
C PRO A 63 -13.88 4.46 8.48
N ARG A 64 -13.93 5.79 8.62
CA ARG A 64 -14.11 6.45 9.90
C ARG A 64 -15.60 6.67 10.14
N LYS A 65 -15.98 6.83 11.41
CA LYS A 65 -17.35 7.22 11.78
C LYS A 65 -17.79 8.54 11.13
N LEU A 66 -16.82 9.41 10.84
CA LEU A 66 -17.02 10.74 10.31
C LEU A 66 -16.61 10.81 8.84
N ASP A 67 -17.55 11.20 8.00
CA ASP A 67 -17.31 11.56 6.61
C ASP A 67 -16.55 12.89 6.56
N ARG A 68 -15.30 12.83 6.08
CA ARG A 68 -14.41 13.99 6.02
C ARG A 68 -14.78 14.97 4.93
N ASP A 69 -15.30 14.48 3.80
CA ASP A 69 -15.64 15.33 2.67
C ASP A 69 -16.91 16.11 3.00
N ARG A 70 -17.88 15.45 3.64
CA ARG A 70 -19.08 16.12 4.17
C ARG A 70 -18.74 17.17 5.23
N LEU A 71 -17.83 16.85 6.17
CA LEU A 71 -17.39 17.82 7.18
C LEU A 71 -16.68 19.02 6.55
N LYS A 72 -15.81 18.78 5.56
CA LYS A 72 -15.06 19.83 4.88
C LYS A 72 -15.99 20.79 4.14
N ASN A 73 -17.01 20.27 3.45
CA ASN A 73 -18.00 21.11 2.78
C ASN A 73 -18.79 21.94 3.80
N TYR A 74 -19.26 21.33 4.89
CA TYR A 74 -19.99 22.03 5.95
C TYR A 74 -19.20 23.19 6.55
N LEU A 75 -17.90 23.01 6.81
CA LEU A 75 -17.02 24.08 7.32
C LEU A 75 -16.75 25.17 6.27
N THR A 76 -16.83 24.85 4.98
CA THR A 76 -16.69 25.83 3.90
C THR A 76 -17.94 26.71 3.83
N ASP A 77 -19.12 26.11 3.99
CA ASP A 77 -20.40 26.82 3.96
C ASP A 77 -20.70 27.57 5.26
N ASN A 78 -20.13 27.11 6.39
CA ASN A 78 -20.32 27.67 7.73
C ASN A 78 -18.96 27.92 8.42
N PRO A 79 -18.23 28.99 8.04
CA PRO A 79 -16.89 29.25 8.56
C PRO A 79 -16.88 29.56 10.07
N ASP A 80 -17.98 30.08 10.60
CA ASP A 80 -18.14 30.48 11.99
C ASP A 80 -18.92 29.46 12.84
N ALA A 81 -19.14 28.25 12.32
CA ALA A 81 -19.88 27.21 13.04
C ALA A 81 -19.20 26.83 14.36
N TYR A 82 -19.99 26.76 15.43
CA TYR A 82 -19.49 26.32 16.73
C TYR A 82 -19.37 24.80 16.78
N LEU A 83 -18.46 24.29 17.62
CA LEU A 83 -18.25 22.85 17.82
C LEU A 83 -19.52 22.11 18.24
N THR A 84 -20.43 22.78 18.97
CA THR A 84 -21.73 22.23 19.37
C THR A 84 -22.65 21.97 18.19
N GLU A 85 -22.66 22.88 17.21
CA GLU A 85 -23.49 22.77 16.01
C GLU A 85 -22.95 21.67 15.09
N ILE A 86 -21.63 21.61 14.92
CA ILE A 86 -20.95 20.54 14.20
C ILE A 86 -21.24 19.18 14.86
N ALA A 87 -21.20 19.10 16.20
CA ALA A 87 -21.51 17.87 16.92
C ALA A 87 -22.97 17.44 16.77
N SER A 88 -23.93 18.37 16.69
CA SER A 88 -25.34 18.04 16.40
C SER A 88 -25.57 17.52 14.98
N GLU A 89 -24.82 18.04 14.00
CA GLU A 89 -24.95 17.64 12.59
C GLU A 89 -24.22 16.34 12.23
N PHE A 90 -23.13 16.02 12.94
CA PHE A 90 -22.22 14.90 12.64
C PHE A 90 -22.08 13.86 13.77
N GLY A 91 -22.73 14.06 14.92
CA GLY A 91 -22.67 13.21 16.11
C GLY A 91 -23.37 11.88 16.00
#